data_AF-A0A7V2UHS6-F1
#
_entry.id   AF-A0A7V2UHS6-F1
#
_cell.length_a   1.000
_cell.length_b   1.000
_cell.length_c   1.000
_cell.angle_alpha   90.00
_cell.angle_beta   90.00
_cell.angle_gamma   90.00
#
_symmetry.space_group_name_H-M   'P 1'
#
loop_
_entity.id
_entity.type
_entity.pdbx_description
1 polymer ?
#
loop_
_entity_poly.entity_id
_entity_poly.type
_entity_poly.pdbx_seq_one_letter_code
_entity_poly.pdbx_strand_id
1 'polypeptide(L)'
;MNQIKISTRLGMLIAVLLVVLLAVGAVGLRGMQAANAGLQTVYEDRTVPMGQLLDVQRLVLRNRGLIAHSIAVGTPEAIKADVEQAKQNSAEINQVWQAYMATKLTHEEAKIAQAFEAARAAYVSGFLKPAEEALLTGDLEAARRLLMEKDELLYAPVRKEITALTTLQLQVAKQEYEAAVSRYEVSRLLSWGIFLL
;
A
#
# COMPACT_ATOMS: atom_id res chain seq x y z
N MET A 1 42.87 -41.42 38.61
CA MET A 1 41.57 -40.81 38.94
C MET A 1 41.78 -39.30 39.03
N ASN A 2 41.48 -38.56 37.96
CA ASN A 2 41.77 -37.12 37.87
C ASN A 2 41.01 -36.33 38.94
N GLN A 3 41.72 -35.79 39.93
CA GLN A 3 41.16 -34.82 40.85
C GLN A 3 41.28 -33.42 40.25
N ILE A 4 40.25 -33.03 39.48
CA ILE A 4 40.13 -31.65 38.99
C ILE A 4 40.00 -30.73 40.20
N LYS A 5 40.85 -29.70 40.29
CA LYS A 5 40.81 -28.70 41.37
C LYS A 5 39.45 -27.97 41.34
N ILE A 6 38.90 -27.68 42.52
CA ILE A 6 37.60 -27.00 42.66
C ILE A 6 37.58 -25.66 41.88
N SER A 7 38.70 -24.93 41.87
CA SER A 7 38.86 -23.69 41.10
C SER A 7 38.72 -23.89 39.58
N THR A 8 39.27 -24.97 39.04
CA THR A 8 39.14 -25.33 37.61
C THR A 8 37.70 -25.69 37.27
N ARG A 9 37.02 -26.41 38.17
CA ARG A 9 35.60 -26.77 38.01
C ARG A 9 34.70 -25.53 38.01
N LEU A 10 34.95 -24.60 38.94
CA LEU A 10 34.19 -23.34 39.03
C LEU A 10 34.44 -22.43 37.82
N GLY A 11 35.68 -22.30 37.36
CA GLY A 11 36.01 -21.52 36.16
C GLY A 11 35.38 -22.09 34.89
N MET A 12 35.32 -23.42 34.74
CA MET A 12 34.65 -24.08 33.62
C MET A 12 33.14 -23.82 33.61
N LEU A 13 32.48 -23.89 34.77
CA LEU A 13 31.05 -23.58 34.89
C LEU A 13 30.73 -22.12 34.53
N ILE A 14 31.55 -21.18 35.00
CA ILE A 14 31.40 -19.76 34.66
C ILE A 14 31.62 -19.53 33.16
N ALA A 15 32.63 -20.17 32.56
CA ALA A 15 32.88 -20.07 31.12
C ALA A 15 31.70 -20.59 30.28
N VAL A 16 31.12 -21.73 30.66
CA VAL A 16 29.92 -22.28 30.00
C VAL A 16 28.73 -21.33 30.14
N LEU A 17 28.48 -20.80 31.33
CA LEU A 17 27.42 -19.82 31.59
C LEU A 17 27.58 -18.56 30.71
N LEU A 18 28.80 -18.06 30.56
CA LEU A 18 29.07 -16.90 29.70
C LEU A 18 28.80 -17.22 28.22
N VAL A 19 29.18 -18.41 27.75
CA VAL A 19 28.91 -18.83 26.36
C VAL A 19 27.41 -18.96 26.11
N VAL A 20 26.65 -19.54 27.05
CA VAL A 20 25.18 -19.65 26.95
C VAL A 20 24.53 -18.27 26.93
N LEU A 21 24.95 -17.36 27.82
CA LEU A 21 24.46 -15.97 27.83
C LEU A 21 24.71 -15.24 26.51
N LEU A 22 25.92 -15.36 25.95
CA LEU A 22 26.26 -14.76 24.66
C LEU A 22 25.45 -15.39 23.51
N ALA A 23 25.24 -16.70 23.53
CA ALA A 23 24.44 -17.39 22.52
C ALA A 23 22.97 -16.94 22.55
N VAL A 24 22.36 -16.89 23.75
CA VAL A 24 20.98 -16.41 23.92
C VAL A 24 20.86 -14.94 23.51
N GLY A 25 21.80 -14.09 23.93
CA GLY A 25 21.84 -12.68 23.52
C GLY A 25 21.93 -12.51 22.01
N ALA A 26 22.77 -13.29 21.34
CA ALA A 26 22.91 -13.24 19.88
C ALA A 26 21.65 -13.72 19.15
N VAL A 27 20.99 -14.78 19.64
CA VAL A 27 19.70 -15.24 19.08
C VAL A 27 18.61 -14.21 19.29
N GLY A 28 18.51 -13.61 20.48
CA GLY A 28 17.54 -12.57 20.80
C GLY A 28 17.69 -11.34 19.90
N LEU A 29 18.92 -10.84 19.74
CA LEU A 29 19.20 -9.69 18.87
C LEU A 29 18.87 -9.98 17.40
N ARG A 30 19.22 -11.17 16.88
CA ARG A 30 18.86 -11.56 15.50
C ARG A 30 17.35 -11.69 15.31
N GLY A 31 16.65 -12.26 16.27
CA GLY A 31 15.19 -12.37 16.24
C GLY A 31 14.51 -11.00 16.21
N MET A 32 14.97 -10.06 17.05
CA MET A 32 14.49 -8.68 17.05
C MET A 32 14.78 -7.96 15.73
N GLN A 33 15.98 -8.14 15.16
CA GLN A 33 16.34 -7.54 13.89
C GLN A 33 15.45 -8.06 12.74
N ALA A 34 15.17 -9.37 12.72
CA ALA A 34 14.28 -9.97 11.73
C ALA A 34 12.83 -9.52 11.88
N ALA A 35 12.35 -9.35 13.12
CA ALA A 35 11.02 -8.80 13.40
C ALA A 35 10.91 -7.35 12.93
N ASN A 36 11.91 -6.51 13.22
CA ASN A 36 11.92 -5.11 12.81
C ASN A 36 11.97 -4.96 11.28
N ALA A 37 12.77 -5.78 10.59
CA ALA A 37 12.81 -5.80 9.13
C ALA A 37 11.46 -6.22 8.52
N GLY A 38 10.81 -7.25 9.09
CA GLY A 38 9.47 -7.66 8.65
C GLY A 38 8.42 -6.58 8.85
N LEU A 39 8.44 -5.88 9.99
CA LEU A 39 7.55 -4.74 10.23
C LEU A 39 7.80 -3.60 9.25
N GLN A 40 9.07 -3.29 8.97
CA GLN A 40 9.43 -2.26 8.00
C GLN A 40 8.87 -2.60 6.61
N THR A 41 9.00 -3.84 6.13
CA THR A 41 8.43 -4.27 4.84
C THR A 41 6.90 -4.16 4.83
N VAL A 42 6.19 -4.62 5.88
CA VAL A 42 4.73 -4.49 5.92
C VAL A 42 4.28 -3.02 5.95
N TYR A 43 5.05 -2.14 6.60
CA TYR A 43 4.74 -0.73 6.64
C TYR A 43 5.07 -0.02 5.33
N GLU A 44 6.35 0.00 4.94
CA GLU A 44 6.86 0.78 3.81
C GLU A 44 6.43 0.19 2.46
N ASP A 45 6.46 -1.15 2.30
CA ASP A 45 6.20 -1.79 1.00
C ASP A 45 4.72 -2.15 0.80
N ARG A 46 3.88 -2.11 1.85
CA ARG A 46 2.46 -2.52 1.76
C ARG A 46 1.47 -1.50 2.30
N THR A 47 1.67 -1.01 3.52
CA THR A 47 0.71 -0.09 4.16
C THR A 47 0.75 1.30 3.52
N VAL A 48 1.94 1.82 3.23
CA VAL A 48 2.10 3.11 2.53
C VAL A 48 1.52 3.06 1.11
N PRO A 49 1.86 2.06 0.25
CA PRO A 49 1.22 1.89 -1.05
C PRO A 49 -0.30 1.74 -0.99
N MET A 50 -0.82 1.03 0.02
CA MET A 50 -2.27 0.94 0.24
C MET A 50 -2.89 2.32 0.43
N GLY A 51 -2.30 3.16 1.28
CA GLY A 51 -2.76 4.54 1.50
C GLY A 51 -2.77 5.34 0.20
N GLN A 52 -1.71 5.24 -0.60
CA GLN A 52 -1.61 5.91 -1.91
C GLN A 52 -2.74 5.46 -2.85
N LEU A 53 -3.01 4.15 -2.96
CA LEU A 53 -4.10 3.64 -3.79
C LEU A 53 -5.48 4.12 -3.34
N LEU A 54 -5.71 4.18 -2.02
CA LEU A 54 -6.95 4.69 -1.45
C LEU A 54 -7.11 6.20 -1.69
N ASP A 55 -6.03 6.99 -1.60
CA ASP A 55 -6.05 8.41 -1.94
C ASP A 55 -6.39 8.63 -3.41
N VAL A 56 -5.80 7.85 -4.32
CA VAL A 56 -6.14 7.87 -5.75
C VAL A 56 -7.63 7.54 -5.95
N GLN A 57 -8.14 6.48 -5.32
CA GLN A 57 -9.54 6.09 -5.42
C GLN A 57 -10.47 7.20 -4.91
N ARG A 58 -10.15 7.80 -3.76
CA ARG A 58 -10.91 8.89 -3.15
C ARG A 58 -10.98 10.10 -4.09
N LEU A 59 -9.85 10.51 -4.67
CA LEU A 59 -9.79 11.68 -5.55
C LEU A 59 -10.52 11.44 -6.87
N VAL A 60 -10.46 10.23 -7.44
CA VAL A 60 -11.25 9.87 -8.63
C VAL A 60 -12.75 9.95 -8.33
N LEU A 61 -13.19 9.38 -7.21
CA LEU A 61 -14.59 9.47 -6.77
C LEU A 61 -15.01 10.91 -6.48
N ARG A 62 -14.10 11.73 -5.91
CA ARG A 62 -14.35 13.15 -5.68
C ARG A 62 -14.59 13.89 -7.00
N ASN A 63 -13.76 13.66 -8.02
CA ASN A 63 -13.93 14.27 -9.35
C ASN A 63 -15.29 13.91 -9.95
N ARG A 64 -15.66 12.64 -9.87
CA ARG A 64 -16.97 12.15 -10.33
C ARG A 64 -18.13 12.87 -9.62
N GLY A 65 -18.02 13.05 -8.30
CA GLY A 65 -18.99 13.81 -7.51
C GLY A 65 -19.04 15.31 -7.85
N LEU A 66 -17.89 15.94 -8.15
CA LEU A 66 -17.81 17.34 -8.55
C LEU A 66 -18.55 17.59 -9.87
N ILE A 67 -18.37 16.72 -10.87
CA ILE A 67 -19.12 16.82 -12.14
C ILE A 67 -20.62 16.71 -11.90
N ALA A 68 -21.06 15.73 -11.10
CA ALA A 68 -22.47 15.56 -10.76
C ALA A 68 -23.04 16.77 -9.99
N HIS A 69 -22.27 17.34 -9.06
CA HIS A 69 -22.63 18.53 -8.30
C HIS A 69 -22.79 19.75 -9.20
N SER A 70 -21.82 20.00 -10.10
CA SER A 70 -21.88 21.07 -11.09
C SER A 70 -23.12 20.98 -11.98
N ILE A 71 -23.49 19.78 -12.45
CA ILE A 71 -24.70 19.55 -13.25
C ILE A 71 -25.98 19.82 -12.41
N ALA A 72 -25.97 19.45 -11.13
CA ALA A 72 -27.12 19.62 -10.25
C ALA A 72 -27.35 21.08 -9.83
N VAL A 73 -26.29 21.82 -9.55
CA VAL A 73 -26.36 23.23 -9.12
C VAL A 73 -26.50 24.17 -10.30
N GLY A 74 -25.75 23.94 -11.39
CA GLY A 74 -25.88 24.68 -12.64
C GLY A 74 -25.47 26.16 -12.60
N THR A 75 -24.89 26.66 -11.49
CA THR A 75 -24.42 28.05 -11.40
C THR A 75 -22.98 28.19 -11.91
N PRO A 76 -22.64 29.29 -12.62
CA PRO A 76 -21.28 29.52 -13.11
C PRO A 76 -20.21 29.48 -12.01
N GLU A 77 -20.54 29.97 -10.81
CA GLU A 77 -19.62 29.99 -9.67
C GLU A 77 -19.30 28.58 -9.17
N ALA A 78 -20.32 27.74 -9.01
CA ALA A 78 -20.14 26.35 -8.57
C ALA A 78 -19.39 25.54 -9.61
N ILE A 79 -19.76 25.68 -10.88
CA ILE A 79 -19.10 25.02 -12.02
C ILE A 79 -17.61 25.37 -12.04
N LYS A 80 -17.26 26.65 -11.95
CA LYS A 80 -15.87 27.09 -11.98
C LYS A 80 -15.08 26.53 -10.80
N ALA A 81 -15.63 26.54 -9.60
CA ALA A 81 -14.98 26.03 -8.40
C ALA A 81 -14.75 24.51 -8.48
N ASP A 82 -15.77 23.77 -8.89
CA ASP A 82 -15.72 22.30 -9.00
C ASP A 82 -14.75 21.83 -10.08
N VAL A 83 -14.76 22.47 -11.26
CA VAL A 83 -13.83 22.13 -12.35
C VAL A 83 -12.39 22.45 -11.95
N GLU A 84 -12.16 23.56 -11.25
CA GLU A 84 -10.82 23.89 -10.73
C GLU A 84 -10.36 22.84 -9.70
N GLN A 85 -11.22 22.44 -8.77
CA GLN A 85 -10.91 21.37 -7.83
C GLN A 85 -10.66 20.03 -8.53
N ALA A 86 -11.41 19.70 -9.59
CA ALA A 86 -11.23 18.46 -10.34
C ALA A 86 -9.87 18.41 -11.06
N LYS A 87 -9.39 19.56 -11.56
CA LYS A 87 -8.04 19.71 -12.12
C LYS A 87 -6.95 19.55 -11.06
N GLN A 88 -7.13 20.16 -9.89
CA GLN A 88 -6.21 20.00 -8.76
C GLN A 88 -6.12 18.55 -8.30
N ASN A 89 -7.26 17.90 -8.10
CA ASN A 89 -7.32 16.47 -7.77
C ASN A 89 -6.65 15.61 -8.86
N SER A 90 -6.82 15.95 -10.13
CA SER A 90 -6.17 15.22 -11.23
C SER A 90 -4.64 15.33 -11.19
N ALA A 91 -4.11 16.49 -10.80
CA ALA A 91 -2.68 16.69 -10.57
C ALA A 91 -2.18 15.91 -9.35
N GLU A 92 -2.92 15.95 -8.24
CA GLU A 92 -2.59 15.19 -7.02
C GLU A 92 -2.59 13.68 -7.27
N ILE A 93 -3.60 13.16 -7.98
CA ILE A 93 -3.63 11.75 -8.39
C ILE A 93 -2.38 11.39 -9.19
N ASN A 94 -1.93 12.25 -10.12
CA ASN A 94 -0.74 11.96 -10.92
C ASN A 94 0.51 11.89 -10.03
N GLN A 95 0.64 12.78 -9.04
CA GLN A 95 1.76 12.78 -8.09
C GLN A 95 1.75 11.52 -7.21
N VAL A 96 0.60 11.20 -6.60
CA VAL A 96 0.46 10.01 -5.74
C VAL A 96 0.68 8.73 -6.55
N TRP A 97 0.14 8.66 -7.77
CA TRP A 97 0.33 7.52 -8.66
C TRP A 97 1.79 7.34 -9.07
N GLN A 98 2.51 8.42 -9.39
CA GLN A 98 3.95 8.35 -9.68
C GLN A 98 4.75 7.85 -8.47
N ALA A 99 4.42 8.31 -7.26
CA ALA A 99 5.05 7.82 -6.04
C ALA A 99 4.79 6.33 -5.82
N TYR A 100 3.56 5.87 -6.04
CA TYR A 100 3.20 4.45 -5.99
C TYR A 100 3.97 3.61 -7.01
N MET A 101 4.06 4.07 -8.26
CA MET A 101 4.78 3.39 -9.34
C MET A 101 6.30 3.35 -9.14
N ALA A 102 6.84 4.26 -8.32
CA ALA A 102 8.27 4.27 -7.96
C ALA A 102 8.63 3.24 -6.87
N THR A 103 7.64 2.59 -6.26
CA THR A 103 7.86 1.53 -5.26
C THR A 103 8.26 0.19 -5.91
N LYS A 104 8.60 -0.80 -5.08
CA LYS A 104 8.92 -2.15 -5.56
C LYS A 104 7.64 -2.94 -5.83
N LEU A 105 7.18 -2.89 -7.07
CA LEU A 105 6.03 -3.66 -7.53
C LEU A 105 6.43 -5.10 -7.84
N THR A 106 5.55 -6.04 -7.52
CA THR A 106 5.66 -7.41 -8.04
C THR A 106 5.29 -7.44 -9.54
N HIS A 107 5.59 -8.55 -10.24
CA HIS A 107 5.22 -8.67 -11.65
C HIS A 107 3.70 -8.59 -11.88
N GLU A 108 2.92 -9.24 -11.01
CA GLU A 108 1.46 -9.19 -11.05
C GLU A 108 0.94 -7.78 -10.74
N GLU A 109 1.51 -7.13 -9.73
CA GLU A 109 1.16 -5.77 -9.34
C GLU A 109 1.42 -4.78 -10.47
N ALA A 110 2.59 -4.84 -11.10
CA ALA A 110 2.94 -3.97 -12.22
C ALA A 110 1.96 -4.13 -13.40
N LYS A 111 1.50 -5.35 -13.68
CA LYS A 111 0.52 -5.62 -14.73
C LYS A 111 -0.83 -4.98 -14.44
N ILE A 112 -1.34 -5.09 -13.21
CA ILE A 112 -2.60 -4.48 -12.80
C ILE A 112 -2.44 -2.95 -12.78
N ALA A 113 -1.31 -2.43 -12.33
CA ALA A 113 -1.03 -1.00 -12.29
C ALA A 113 -1.03 -0.39 -13.70
N GLN A 114 -0.41 -1.04 -14.69
CA GLN A 114 -0.47 -0.62 -16.09
C GLN A 114 -1.90 -0.63 -16.65
N ALA A 115 -2.71 -1.63 -16.28
CA ALA A 115 -4.12 -1.69 -16.66
C ALA A 115 -4.93 -0.54 -16.05
N PHE A 116 -4.67 -0.21 -14.77
CA PHE A 116 -5.26 0.97 -14.12
C PHE A 116 -4.87 2.26 -14.82
N GLU A 117 -3.59 2.45 -15.16
CA GLU A 117 -3.10 3.65 -15.83
C GLU A 117 -3.78 3.85 -17.18
N ALA A 118 -3.89 2.79 -17.99
CA ALA A 118 -4.60 2.81 -19.26
C ALA A 118 -6.10 3.11 -19.08
N ALA A 119 -6.76 2.45 -18.11
CA ALA A 119 -8.17 2.69 -17.81
C ALA A 119 -8.42 4.12 -17.35
N ARG A 120 -7.56 4.67 -16.50
CA ARG A 120 -7.66 6.05 -16.02
C ARG A 120 -7.43 7.04 -17.14
N ALA A 121 -6.43 6.81 -18.01
CA ALA A 121 -6.21 7.66 -19.17
C ALA A 121 -7.46 7.73 -20.05
N ALA A 122 -8.09 6.58 -20.33
CA ALA A 122 -9.35 6.51 -21.08
C ALA A 122 -10.51 7.22 -20.37
N TYR A 123 -10.64 7.09 -19.04
CA TYR A 123 -11.64 7.82 -18.26
C TYR A 123 -11.44 9.33 -18.33
N VAL A 124 -10.20 9.79 -18.21
CA VAL A 124 -9.88 11.23 -18.25
C VAL A 124 -10.16 11.82 -19.63
N SER A 125 -9.72 11.15 -20.71
CA SER A 125 -9.92 11.66 -22.07
C SER A 125 -11.34 11.49 -22.58
N GLY A 126 -12.02 10.41 -22.19
CA GLY A 126 -13.33 10.04 -22.72
C GLY A 126 -14.53 10.55 -21.92
N PHE A 127 -14.33 10.98 -20.68
CA PHE A 127 -15.40 11.52 -19.83
C PHE A 127 -14.99 12.79 -19.10
N LEU A 128 -13.96 12.74 -18.25
CA LEU A 128 -13.69 13.83 -17.29
C LEU A 128 -13.42 15.16 -18.00
N LYS A 129 -12.46 15.20 -18.92
CA LYS A 129 -12.12 16.43 -19.67
C LYS A 129 -13.28 16.95 -20.53
N PRO A 130 -13.96 16.11 -21.34
CA PRO A 130 -15.15 16.56 -22.08
C PRO A 130 -16.25 17.12 -21.18
N ALA A 131 -16.48 16.52 -20.00
CA ALA A 131 -17.47 17.00 -19.06
C ALA A 131 -17.07 18.36 -18.45
N GLU A 132 -15.81 18.52 -18.04
CA GLU A 132 -15.27 19.82 -17.58
C GLU A 132 -15.42 20.91 -18.66
N GLU A 133 -15.12 20.59 -19.92
CA GLU A 133 -15.25 21.52 -21.05
C GLU A 133 -16.70 21.93 -21.29
N ALA A 134 -17.63 20.96 -21.36
CA ALA A 134 -19.05 21.22 -21.53
C ALA A 134 -19.62 22.09 -20.39
N LEU A 135 -19.21 21.82 -19.15
CA LEU A 135 -19.60 22.64 -18.00
C LEU A 135 -19.07 24.08 -18.13
N LEU A 136 -17.79 24.26 -18.49
CA LEU A 136 -17.18 25.58 -18.62
C LEU A 136 -17.74 26.41 -19.78
N THR A 137 -18.25 25.78 -20.84
CA THR A 137 -18.92 26.46 -21.96
C THR A 137 -20.41 26.69 -21.72
N GLY A 138 -20.95 26.23 -20.58
CA GLY A 138 -22.35 26.38 -20.20
C GLY A 138 -23.29 25.32 -20.82
N ASP A 139 -22.75 24.31 -21.49
CA ASP A 139 -23.53 23.20 -22.08
C ASP A 139 -23.81 22.11 -21.03
N LEU A 140 -24.74 22.41 -20.12
CA LEU A 140 -25.17 21.49 -19.06
C LEU A 140 -25.80 20.20 -19.61
N GLU A 141 -26.47 20.27 -20.76
CA GLU A 141 -27.09 19.10 -21.38
C GLU A 141 -26.05 18.13 -21.96
N ALA A 142 -24.99 18.65 -22.59
CA ALA A 142 -23.85 17.83 -23.00
C ALA A 142 -23.14 17.19 -21.81
N ALA A 143 -22.90 17.96 -20.74
CA ALA A 143 -22.30 17.43 -19.51
C ALA A 143 -23.17 16.32 -18.89
N ARG A 144 -24.50 16.50 -18.85
CA ARG A 144 -25.46 15.50 -18.35
C ARG A 144 -25.44 14.24 -19.20
N ARG A 145 -25.40 14.37 -20.53
CA ARG A 145 -25.30 13.23 -21.45
C ARG A 145 -24.02 12.43 -21.24
N LEU A 146 -22.88 13.11 -21.12
CA LEU A 146 -21.59 12.50 -20.81
C LEU A 146 -21.64 11.74 -19.48
N LEU A 147 -22.24 12.33 -18.44
CA LEU A 147 -22.42 11.67 -17.15
C LEU A 147 -23.28 10.40 -17.26
N MET A 148 -24.36 10.42 -18.04
CA MET A 148 -25.24 9.26 -18.19
C MET A 148 -24.63 8.14 -19.05
N GLU A 149 -23.89 8.49 -20.10
CA GLU A 149 -23.44 7.53 -21.11
C GLU A 149 -21.99 7.05 -20.90
N LYS A 150 -21.10 7.92 -20.40
CA LYS A 150 -19.65 7.68 -20.41
C LYS A 150 -19.06 7.44 -19.03
N ASP A 151 -19.60 8.09 -18.01
CA ASP A 151 -19.02 8.05 -16.65
C ASP A 151 -18.89 6.61 -16.12
N GLU A 152 -19.99 5.89 -15.92
CA GLU A 152 -19.91 4.53 -15.37
C GLU A 152 -19.22 3.55 -16.34
N LEU A 153 -19.42 3.71 -17.64
CA LEU A 153 -18.79 2.89 -18.68
C LEU A 153 -17.26 2.95 -18.59
N LEU A 154 -16.70 4.15 -18.42
CA LEU A 154 -15.25 4.37 -18.36
C LEU A 154 -14.70 4.24 -16.93
N TYR A 155 -15.52 4.46 -15.91
CA TYR A 155 -15.12 4.29 -14.50
C TYR A 155 -15.09 2.83 -14.07
N ALA A 156 -15.93 1.95 -14.63
CA ALA A 156 -15.97 0.54 -14.23
C ALA A 156 -14.60 -0.17 -14.37
N PRO A 157 -13.82 0.01 -15.46
CA PRO A 157 -12.45 -0.48 -15.54
C PRO A 157 -11.52 0.14 -14.49
N VAL A 158 -11.58 1.46 -14.27
CA VAL A 158 -10.77 2.15 -13.25
C VAL A 158 -11.03 1.57 -11.86
N ARG A 159 -12.30 1.40 -11.50
CA ARG A 159 -12.74 0.81 -10.24
C ARG A 159 -12.25 -0.63 -10.10
N LYS A 160 -12.36 -1.43 -11.15
CA LYS A 160 -11.91 -2.83 -11.15
C LYS A 160 -10.42 -2.92 -10.84
N GLU A 161 -9.58 -2.18 -11.56
CA GLU A 161 -8.13 -2.29 -11.41
C GLU A 161 -7.65 -1.70 -10.07
N ILE A 162 -8.19 -0.58 -9.59
CA ILE A 162 -7.81 -0.05 -8.27
C ILE A 162 -8.25 -0.97 -7.11
N THR A 163 -9.38 -1.66 -7.27
CA THR A 163 -9.84 -2.66 -6.30
C THR A 163 -8.96 -3.91 -6.33
N ALA A 164 -8.49 -4.31 -7.51
CA ALA A 164 -7.53 -5.42 -7.64
C ALA A 164 -6.19 -5.06 -6.97
N LEU A 165 -5.68 -3.84 -7.15
CA LEU A 165 -4.45 -3.39 -6.49
C LEU A 165 -4.57 -3.37 -4.96
N THR A 166 -5.66 -2.82 -4.43
CA THR A 166 -5.89 -2.81 -2.97
C THR A 166 -6.09 -4.22 -2.42
N THR A 167 -6.76 -5.11 -3.15
CA THR A 167 -6.89 -6.52 -2.74
C THR A 167 -5.54 -7.23 -2.74
N LEU A 168 -4.72 -7.02 -3.76
CA LEU A 168 -3.37 -7.59 -3.85
C LEU A 168 -2.49 -7.11 -2.69
N GLN A 169 -2.53 -5.82 -2.38
CA GLN A 169 -1.78 -5.25 -1.26
C GLN A 169 -2.18 -5.89 0.09
N LEU A 170 -3.48 -6.14 0.32
CA LEU A 170 -3.94 -6.88 1.51
C LEU A 170 -3.44 -8.32 1.53
N GLN A 171 -3.47 -9.02 0.39
CA GLN A 171 -3.01 -10.40 0.28
C GLN A 171 -1.51 -10.51 0.55
N VAL A 172 -0.69 -9.65 -0.04
CA VAL A 172 0.76 -9.68 0.17
C VAL A 172 1.12 -9.27 1.61
N ALA A 173 0.45 -8.27 2.18
CA ALA A 173 0.64 -7.92 3.59
C ALA A 173 0.35 -9.10 4.53
N LYS A 174 -0.71 -9.88 4.24
CA LYS A 174 -1.03 -11.11 5.00
C LYS A 174 0.06 -12.17 4.86
N GLN A 175 0.58 -12.39 3.65
CA GLN A 175 1.68 -13.34 3.42
C GLN A 175 2.95 -12.96 4.18
N GLU A 176 3.32 -11.67 4.18
CA GLU A 176 4.47 -11.17 4.94
C GLU A 176 4.30 -11.35 6.44
N TYR A 177 3.09 -11.10 6.95
CA TYR A 177 2.75 -11.34 8.35
C TYR A 177 2.88 -12.83 8.72
N GLU A 178 2.27 -13.73 7.94
CA GLU A 178 2.34 -15.18 8.17
C GLU A 178 3.78 -15.71 8.11
N ALA A 179 4.59 -15.18 7.18
CA ALA A 179 6.01 -15.49 7.09
C ALA A 179 6.79 -15.01 8.31
N ALA A 180 6.46 -13.81 8.85
CA ALA A 180 7.05 -13.32 10.08
C ALA A 180 6.71 -14.19 11.30
N VAL A 181 5.46 -14.65 11.40
CA VAL A 181 5.02 -15.58 12.45
C VAL A 181 5.75 -16.92 12.37
N SER A 182 5.90 -17.49 11.17
CA SER A 182 6.65 -18.74 10.98
C SER A 182 8.12 -18.62 11.39
N ARG A 183 8.78 -17.50 11.04
CA ARG A 183 10.17 -17.21 11.46
C ARG A 183 10.30 -17.09 12.99
N TYR A 184 9.29 -16.51 13.64
CA TYR A 184 9.24 -16.42 15.10
C TYR A 184 9.15 -17.80 15.75
N GLU A 185 8.30 -18.69 15.24
CA GLU A 185 8.14 -20.05 15.78
C GLU A 185 9.43 -20.88 15.71
N VAL A 186 10.15 -20.81 14.60
CA VAL A 186 11.47 -21.45 14.46
C VAL A 186 12.47 -20.89 15.46
N SER A 187 12.51 -19.57 15.64
CA SER A 187 13.41 -18.89 16.58
C SER A 187 13.10 -19.26 18.04
N ARG A 188 11.82 -19.45 18.36
CA ARG A 188 11.35 -19.89 19.68
C ARG A 188 11.80 -21.32 20.00
N LEU A 189 11.64 -22.25 19.07
CA LEU A 189 12.09 -23.65 19.25
C LEU A 189 13.61 -23.75 19.44
N LEU A 190 14.38 -22.98 18.67
CA LEU A 190 15.84 -22.91 18.85
C LEU A 190 16.22 -22.36 20.23
N SER A 191 15.51 -21.34 20.71
CA SER A 191 15.74 -20.77 22.03
C SER A 191 15.47 -21.78 23.14
N TRP A 192 14.37 -22.54 23.07
CA TRP A 192 14.09 -23.63 24.01
C TRP A 192 15.15 -24.73 23.99
N GLY A 193 15.67 -25.09 22.81
CA GLY A 193 16.77 -26.06 22.69
C GLY A 193 18.05 -25.60 23.41
N ILE A 194 18.37 -24.30 23.36
CA ILE A 194 19.52 -23.72 24.06
C ILE A 194 19.30 -23.71 25.59
N PHE A 195 18.07 -23.49 26.06
CA PHE A 195 17.76 -23.50 27.49
C PHE A 195 17.77 -24.89 28.13
N LEU A 196 17.56 -25.95 27.34
CA LEU A 196 17.55 -27.33 27.80
C LEU A 196 18.94 -28.00 27.75
N LEU A 197 19.95 -27.31 27.21
CA LEU A 197 21.37 -27.72 27.18
C LEU A 197 22.14 -27.16 28.38
#